data_AF-A0A136KUK0-F1
#
_entry.id   AF-A0A136KUK0-F1
#
_cell.length_a   1.000
_cell.length_b   1.000
_cell.length_c   1.000
_cell.angle_alpha   90.00
_cell.angle_beta   90.00
_cell.angle_gamma   90.00
#
_symmetry.space_group_name_H-M   'P 1'
#
loop_
_entity.id
_entity.type
_entity.pdbx_description
1 polymer ?
#
loop_
_entity_poly.entity_id
_entity_poly.type
_entity_poly.pdbx_seq_one_letter_code
_entity_poly.pdbx_strand_id
1 'polypeptide(L)' 'MWHEYINATSTDEVINILAEKRERARIVAGGTDLILELERGIRKGVDTLIDVTRIYELKKNKH' A
#
# COMPACT_ATOMS: atom_id res chain seq x y z
N MET A 1 2.69 -12.39 -7.73
CA MET A 1 1.77 -11.35 -8.23
C MET A 1 0.86 -10.94 -7.10
N TRP A 2 0.63 -9.64 -6.93
CA TRP A 2 -0.44 -9.13 -6.08
C TRP A 2 -1.75 -9.24 -6.84
N HIS A 3 -2.86 -9.42 -6.13
CA HIS A 3 -4.17 -9.63 -6.73
C HIS A 3 -5.18 -8.55 -6.31
N GLU A 4 -4.86 -7.81 -5.25
CA GLU A 4 -5.76 -6.81 -4.68
C GLU A 4 -5.05 -5.45 -4.55
N TYR A 5 -5.75 -4.41 -4.98
CA TYR A 5 -5.29 -3.03 -4.91
C TYR A 5 -6.38 -2.19 -4.26
N ILE A 6 -6.12 -1.72 -3.05
CA ILE A 6 -7.03 -0.92 -2.24
C ILE A 6 -6.58 0.53 -2.32
N ASN A 7 -7.48 1.42 -2.72
CA ASN A 7 -7.22 2.84 -2.71
C ASN A 7 -7.83 3.45 -1.44
N ALA A 8 -7.02 3.52 -0.38
CA ALA A 8 -7.49 3.89 0.95
C ALA A 8 -7.77 5.40 1.05
N THR A 9 -8.81 5.73 1.81
CA THR A 9 -9.31 7.10 1.95
C THR A 9 -9.07 7.70 3.33
N SER A 10 -8.66 6.88 4.30
CA SER A 10 -8.35 7.31 5.66
C SER A 10 -7.25 6.44 6.28
N THR A 11 -6.56 6.94 7.30
CA THR A 11 -5.57 6.17 8.05
C THR A 11 -6.18 4.98 8.79
N ASP A 12 -7.41 5.09 9.27
CA ASP A 12 -8.09 4.02 10.00
C ASP A 12 -8.35 2.81 9.11
N GLU A 13 -8.78 3.04 7.87
CA GLU A 13 -8.94 2.00 6.86
C GLU A 13 -7.62 1.25 6.63
N VAL A 14 -6.51 1.98 6.47
CA VAL A 14 -5.18 1.40 6.29
C VAL A 14 -4.79 0.52 7.48
N ILE A 15 -4.97 1.02 8.71
CA ILE A 15 -4.62 0.30 9.94
C ILE A 15 -5.45 -0.99 10.06
N ASN A 16 -6.75 -0.93 9.78
CA ASN A 16 -7.62 -2.10 9.83
C ASN A 16 -7.20 -3.18 8.83
N ILE A 17 -6.90 -2.79 7.59
CA ILE A 17 -6.44 -3.73 6.55
C ILE A 17 -5.09 -4.35 6.95
N LEU A 18 -4.17 -3.56 7.50
CA LEU A 18 -2.88 -4.08 7.96
C LEU A 18 -3.04 -5.04 9.13
N ALA A 19 -3.95 -4.77 10.06
CA ALA A 19 -4.24 -5.67 11.18
C ALA A 19 -4.85 -7.00 10.71
N GLU A 20 -5.75 -6.95 9.73
CA GLU A 20 -6.40 -8.12 9.16
C GLU A 20 -5.44 -8.97 8.31
N LYS A 21 -4.74 -8.34 7.37
CA LYS A 21 -3.94 -9.03 6.34
C LYS A 21 -2.48 -9.22 6.70
N ARG A 22 -1.99 -8.50 7.71
CA ARG A 22 -0.65 -8.64 8.28
C ARG A 22 0.44 -8.56 7.21
N GLU A 23 1.33 -9.54 7.15
CA GLU A 23 2.45 -9.59 6.23
C GLU A 23 2.04 -9.60 4.74
N ARG A 24 0.77 -9.90 4.43
CA ARG A 24 0.27 -9.96 3.05
C ARG A 24 -0.09 -8.61 2.44
N ALA A 25 -0.20 -7.56 3.25
CA ALA A 25 -0.54 -6.21 2.79
C ALA A 25 0.64 -5.23 2.87
N ARG A 26 0.80 -4.36 1.87
CA ARG A 26 1.84 -3.32 1.85
C ARG A 26 1.29 -1.96 1.38
N ILE A 27 1.73 -0.89 2.04
CA ILE A 27 1.40 0.48 1.69
C ILE A 27 2.16 0.91 0.43
N VAL A 28 1.52 1.66 -0.47
CA VAL A 28 2.13 2.38 -1.61
C VAL A 28 1.73 3.86 -1.59
N ALA A 29 2.67 4.73 -1.95
CA ALA A 29 2.44 6.17 -2.10
C ALA A 29 2.91 6.65 -3.49
N GLY A 30 2.27 6.16 -4.56
CA GLY A 30 2.66 6.41 -5.96
C GLY A 30 3.36 5.23 -6.64
N GLY A 31 3.80 4.24 -5.86
CA GLY A 31 3.90 2.83 -6.27
C GLY A 31 5.01 2.43 -7.25
N THR A 32 5.79 3.33 -7.86
CA THR A 32 6.72 2.95 -8.93
C THR A 32 7.74 1.89 -8.52
N ASP A 33 8.48 2.10 -7.42
CA ASP A 33 9.51 1.14 -6.99
C ASP A 33 8.92 -0.16 -6.45
N LEU A 34 7.82 -0.09 -5.69
CA LEU A 34 7.21 -1.27 -5.09
C LEU A 34 6.61 -2.21 -6.16
N ILE A 35 6.00 -1.65 -7.20
CA ILE A 35 5.47 -2.42 -8.32
C ILE A 35 6.60 -3.18 -9.01
N LEU A 36 7.73 -2.53 -9.29
CA LEU A 36 8.91 -3.17 -9.90
C LEU A 36 9.50 -4.28 -9.03
N GLU A 37 9.57 -4.09 -7.71
CA GLU A 37 10.03 -5.12 -6.78
C GLU A 37 9.13 -6.36 -6.76
N LEU A 38 7.81 -6.15 -6.83
CA LEU A 38 6.84 -7.23 -6.86
C LEU A 38 6.83 -7.97 -8.21
N GLU A 39 6.98 -7.27 -9.33
CA GLU A 39 7.13 -7.88 -10.67
C GLU A 39 8.39 -8.77 -10.74
N ARG A 40 9.48 -8.32 -10.12
CA ARG A 40 10.74 -9.09 -10.00
C ARG A 40 10.66 -10.23 -8.97
N GLY A 41 9.54 -10.39 -8.28
CA GLY A 41 9.33 -11.43 -7.28
C GLY A 41 10.20 -11.28 -6.02
N ILE A 42 10.74 -10.08 -5.78
CA ILE A 42 11.61 -9.77 -4.63
C ILE A 42 10.79 -9.85 -3.34
N ARG A 43 9.57 -9.30 -3.35
CA ARG A 43 8.62 -9.39 -2.24
C ARG A 43 7.66 -10.55 -2.44
N LYS A 44 7.94 -11.66 -1.78
CA LYS A 44 7.06 -12.83 -1.75
C LYS A 44 6.01 -12.69 -0.66
N GLY A 45 4.84 -13.29 -0.88
CA GLY A 45 3.75 -13.34 0.10
C GLY A 45 2.93 -12.06 0.24
N VAL A 46 3.20 -11.03 -0.58
CA VAL A 46 2.36 -9.82 -0.66
C VAL A 46 1.29 -10.03 -1.74
N ASP A 47 0.02 -9.99 -1.34
CA ASP A 47 -1.13 -10.11 -2.25
C ASP A 47 -1.97 -8.83 -2.33
N THR A 48 -1.84 -7.93 -1.36
CA THR A 48 -2.64 -6.70 -1.23
C THR A 48 -1.74 -5.46 -1.21
N LEU A 49 -2.05 -4.50 -2.06
CA LEU A 49 -1.43 -3.16 -2.05
C LEU A 49 -2.43 -2.13 -1.54
N ILE A 50 -1.99 -1.27 -0.62
CA ILE A 50 -2.81 -0.22 -0.01
C ILE A 50 -2.26 1.13 -0.46
N ASP A 51 -2.92 1.76 -1.41
CA ASP A 51 -2.54 3.07 -1.94
C ASP A 51 -3.06 4.18 -1.05
N VAL A 52 -2.12 4.91 -0.45
CA VAL A 52 -2.39 6.02 0.47
C VAL A 52 -2.31 7.38 -0.21
N THR A 53 -2.16 7.43 -1.55
CA THR A 53 -2.08 8.70 -2.30
C THR A 53 -3.36 9.53 -2.25
N ARG A 54 -4.49 8.99 -1.80
CA ARG A 54 -5.73 9.75 -1.61
C ARG A 54 -5.93 10.29 -0.20
N ILE A 55 -5.12 9.87 0.76
CA ILE A 55 -5.19 10.32 2.14
C ILE A 55 -4.55 11.71 2.22
N TYR A 56 -5.38 12.74 2.32
CA TYR A 56 -4.95 14.15 2.20
C TYR A 56 -4.01 14.55 3.34
N GLU A 57 -4.25 14.08 4.56
CA GLU A 57 -3.42 14.33 5.73
C GLU A 57 -1.99 13.78 5.61
N LEU A 58 -1.78 12.78 4.73
CA LEU A 58 -0.46 12.22 4.44
C LEU A 58 0.29 13.02 3.36
N LYS A 59 -0.39 13.92 2.64
CA LYS A 59 0.25 14.85 1.70
C LYS A 59 0.75 16.08 2.45
N LYS A 60 1.94 15.97 3.04
CA LYS A 60 2.61 17.13 3.65
C LYS A 60 3.42 17.88 2.59
N ASN A 61 2.96 19.08 2.22
CA ASN A 61 3.82 20.07 1.59
C ASN A 61 4.79 20.59 2.67
N LYS A 62 6.09 20.42 2.44
CA LYS A 62 7.10 21.27 3.08
C LYS A 62 6.85 22.69 2.58
N HIS A 63 6.62 23.63 3.51
CA HIS A 63 7.01 25.01 3.26
C HIS A 63 8.52 25.06 3.03
#